data_AF-A0A1W9L1T7-F1
#
_entry.id   AF-A0A1W9L1T7-F1
#
_cell.length_a   1.000
_cell.length_b   1.000
_cell.length_c   1.000
_cell.angle_alpha   90.00
_cell.angle_beta   90.00
_cell.angle_gamma   90.00
#
_symmetry.space_group_name_H-M   'P 1'
#
loop_
_entity.id
_entity.type
_entity.pdbx_description
1 polymer ?
#
loop_
_entity_poly.entity_id
_entity_poly.type
_entity_poly.pdbx_seq_one_letter_code
_entity_poly.pdbx_strand_id
1 'polypeptide(L)'
;IEQLRATEIICNIPIVALTASTVRGSVERIKNRCDGYLMKPVSKYELFEELAKFLPHQRQVTEIEAVQEETIVLDEPLKAQLRALFLIKYLQIKEFMINSEIEDFSVALRKFAEKNDIVDLVNYANELSHYVNTFKIDKMSSKFLAFERFICKT
;
A
#
# COMPACT_ATOMS: atom_id res chain seq x y z
N ILE A 1 18.90 -21.28 -16.26
CA ILE A 1 18.73 -22.19 -15.10
C ILE A 1 19.92 -23.12 -14.98
N GLU A 2 20.22 -23.95 -15.98
CA GLU A 2 21.36 -24.89 -15.92
C GLU A 2 22.70 -24.20 -15.63
N GLN A 3 22.99 -23.08 -16.29
CA GLN A 3 24.20 -22.29 -16.01
C GLN A 3 24.24 -21.72 -14.57
N LEU A 4 23.08 -21.33 -14.02
CA LEU A 4 22.98 -20.84 -12.64
C LEU A 4 23.23 -21.98 -11.64
N ARG A 5 22.65 -23.17 -11.90
CA ARG A 5 22.86 -24.37 -11.08
C ARG A 5 24.26 -24.95 -11.19
N ALA A 6 24.98 -24.70 -12.29
CA ALA A 6 26.37 -25.09 -12.48
C ALA A 6 27.38 -24.18 -11.76
N THR A 7 26.94 -23.02 -11.26
CA THR A 7 27.82 -22.07 -10.56
C THR A 7 27.79 -22.35 -9.05
N GLU A 8 28.88 -22.90 -8.50
CA GLU A 8 28.97 -23.37 -7.10
C GLU A 8 28.47 -22.36 -6.06
N ILE A 9 28.72 -21.07 -6.29
CA ILE A 9 28.41 -20.01 -5.31
C ILE A 9 26.91 -19.72 -5.22
N ILE A 10 26.15 -20.00 -6.28
CA ILE A 10 24.72 -19.65 -6.39
C ILE A 10 23.82 -20.84 -6.71
N CYS A 11 24.38 -22.05 -6.81
CA CYS A 11 23.66 -23.24 -7.22
C CYS A 11 22.51 -23.60 -6.26
N ASN A 12 22.61 -23.21 -4.99
CA ASN A 12 21.64 -23.47 -3.94
C ASN A 12 20.61 -22.33 -3.76
N ILE A 13 20.75 -21.21 -4.47
CA ILE A 13 19.80 -20.10 -4.34
C ILE A 13 18.48 -20.51 -5.01
N PRO A 14 17.32 -20.40 -4.32
CA PRO A 14 16.03 -20.70 -4.91
C PRO A 14 15.70 -19.80 -6.11
N ILE A 15 15.19 -20.39 -7.20
CA ILE A 15 14.87 -19.71 -8.45
C ILE A 15 13.35 -19.71 -8.63
N VAL A 16 12.75 -18.52 -8.66
CA VAL A 16 11.33 -18.31 -8.98
C VAL A 16 11.21 -17.80 -10.41
N ALA A 17 10.47 -18.51 -11.27
CA ALA A 17 10.24 -18.08 -12.65
C ALA A 17 9.08 -17.09 -12.74
N LEU A 18 9.24 -16.03 -13.54
CA LEU A 18 8.19 -15.07 -13.85
C LEU A 18 7.84 -15.14 -15.35
N THR A 19 6.65 -15.61 -15.71
CA THR A 19 6.26 -15.80 -17.13
C THR A 19 5.05 -14.96 -17.53
N ALA A 20 4.93 -14.63 -18.82
CA ALA A 20 3.78 -13.95 -19.41
C ALA A 20 2.83 -14.87 -20.22
N SER A 21 3.15 -16.16 -20.40
CA SER A 21 2.39 -17.07 -21.28
C SER A 21 2.11 -18.44 -20.64
N THR A 22 0.89 -18.94 -20.87
CA THR A 22 0.31 -20.16 -20.26
C THR A 22 0.21 -21.34 -21.22
N VAL A 23 1.05 -21.43 -22.26
CA VAL A 23 1.11 -22.64 -23.09
C VAL A 23 1.27 -23.84 -22.14
N ARG A 24 0.23 -24.69 -22.03
CA ARG A 24 0.07 -25.62 -20.89
C ARG A 24 1.28 -26.55 -20.71
N GLY A 25 1.93 -26.94 -21.81
CA GLY A 25 3.16 -27.74 -21.78
C GLY A 25 4.42 -26.98 -21.34
N SER A 26 4.43 -25.65 -21.36
CA SER A 26 5.55 -24.82 -20.89
C SER A 26 5.54 -24.64 -19.37
N VAL A 27 4.36 -24.63 -18.73
CA VAL A 27 4.23 -24.43 -17.28
C VAL A 27 4.80 -25.62 -16.51
N GLU A 28 4.51 -26.85 -16.92
CA GLU A 28 5.07 -28.05 -16.28
C GLU A 28 6.59 -28.12 -16.41
N ARG A 29 7.13 -27.75 -17.58
CA ARG A 29 8.59 -27.68 -17.80
C ARG A 29 9.27 -26.66 -16.91
N ILE A 30 8.59 -25.55 -16.59
CA ILE A 30 9.11 -24.52 -15.68
C ILE A 30 9.04 -25.01 -14.23
N LYS A 31 7.92 -25.59 -13.82
CA LYS A 31 7.76 -26.16 -12.46
C LYS A 31 8.80 -27.23 -12.14
N ASN A 32 9.24 -28.00 -13.13
CA ASN A 32 10.25 -29.05 -12.93
C ASN A 32 11.70 -28.50 -12.88
N ARG A 33 11.93 -27.22 -13.17
CA ARG A 33 13.29 -26.63 -13.25
C ARG A 33 13.52 -25.45 -12.30
N CYS A 34 12.44 -24.83 -11.83
CA CYS A 34 12.46 -23.73 -10.88
C CYS A 34 11.81 -24.17 -9.56
N ASP A 35 12.25 -23.59 -8.46
CA ASP A 35 11.70 -23.87 -7.14
C ASP A 35 10.32 -23.23 -6.96
N GLY A 36 10.09 -22.10 -7.65
CA GLY A 36 8.82 -21.38 -7.66
C GLY A 36 8.42 -20.84 -9.03
N TYR A 37 7.18 -20.37 -9.12
CA TYR A 37 6.60 -19.87 -10.37
C TYR A 37 5.53 -18.80 -10.13
N LEU A 38 5.60 -17.70 -10.89
CA LEU A 38 4.64 -16.62 -10.91
C LEU A 38 4.22 -16.28 -12.34
N MET A 39 2.93 -16.03 -12.52
CA MET A 39 2.33 -15.68 -13.81
C MET A 39 2.01 -14.19 -13.85
N LYS A 40 2.44 -13.50 -14.89
CA LYS A 40 2.08 -12.10 -15.11
C LYS A 40 0.60 -11.98 -15.53
N PRO A 41 -0.11 -10.91 -15.10
CA PRO A 41 0.34 -9.91 -14.13
C PRO A 41 0.39 -10.49 -12.71
N VAL A 42 1.43 -10.13 -11.95
CA VAL A 42 1.62 -10.62 -10.57
C VAL A 42 1.19 -9.55 -9.59
N SER A 43 0.33 -9.92 -8.64
CA SER A 43 -0.04 -9.04 -7.54
C SER A 43 1.05 -8.99 -6.45
N LYS A 44 1.08 -7.92 -5.65
CA LYS A 44 1.96 -7.80 -4.48
C LYS A 44 1.79 -9.03 -3.56
N TYR A 45 0.54 -9.41 -3.28
CA TYR A 45 0.24 -10.55 -2.41
C TYR A 45 0.85 -11.86 -2.93
N GLU A 46 0.65 -12.20 -4.20
CA GLU A 46 1.19 -13.42 -4.82
C GLU A 46 2.73 -13.43 -4.81
N LEU A 47 3.36 -12.28 -5.04
CA LEU A 47 4.82 -12.18 -4.96
C LEU A 47 5.33 -12.45 -3.54
N PHE A 48 4.72 -11.82 -2.53
CA PHE A 48 5.15 -11.99 -1.14
C PHE A 48 4.92 -13.42 -0.64
N GLU A 49 3.79 -14.03 -0.98
CA GLU A 49 3.50 -15.45 -0.66
C GLU A 49 4.53 -16.39 -1.30
N GLU A 50 4.93 -16.16 -2.54
CA GLU A 50 5.92 -17.00 -3.21
C GLU A 50 7.33 -16.84 -2.61
N LEU A 51 7.74 -15.60 -2.30
CA LEU A 51 9.04 -15.33 -1.66
C LEU A 51 9.12 -15.89 -0.24
N ALA A 52 8.01 -15.84 0.51
CA ALA A 52 7.93 -16.35 1.88
C ALA A 52 8.27 -17.85 1.95
N LYS A 53 8.01 -18.63 0.90
CA LYS A 53 8.36 -20.07 0.85
C LYS A 53 9.86 -20.35 0.96
N PHE A 54 10.70 -19.38 0.57
CA PHE A 54 12.14 -19.58 0.40
C PHE A 54 12.98 -18.70 1.33
N LEU A 55 12.43 -17.58 1.80
CA LEU A 55 13.13 -16.67 2.68
C LEU A 55 12.81 -16.98 4.16
N PRO A 56 13.82 -16.95 5.05
CA PRO A 56 13.57 -17.04 6.48
C PRO A 56 12.73 -15.84 6.89
N HIS A 57 11.51 -16.11 7.32
CA HIS A 57 10.57 -15.11 7.80
C HIS A 57 9.85 -15.68 9.02
N GLN A 58 9.40 -14.77 9.87
CA GLN A 58 8.45 -15.10 10.91
C GLN A 58 7.18 -14.35 10.60
N ARG A 59 6.05 -15.06 10.57
CA ARG A 59 4.76 -14.40 10.52
C ARG A 59 4.61 -13.64 11.82
N GLN A 60 4.87 -12.34 11.77
CA GLN A 60 4.41 -11.46 12.82
C GLN A 60 2.90 -11.50 12.74
N VAL A 61 2.29 -12.22 13.68
CA VAL A 61 0.93 -11.88 14.10
C VAL A 61 1.10 -10.55 14.80
N THR A 62 1.18 -9.49 14.00
CA THR A 62 0.78 -8.19 14.49
C THR A 62 -0.68 -8.42 14.80
N GLU A 63 -1.00 -8.62 16.08
CA GLU A 63 -2.26 -8.10 16.59
C GLU A 63 -2.36 -6.74 15.93
N ILE A 64 -3.35 -6.57 15.06
CA ILE A 64 -3.68 -5.25 14.57
C ILE A 64 -3.92 -4.52 15.88
N GLU A 65 -2.90 -3.81 16.38
CA GLU A 65 -3.05 -2.88 17.48
C GLU A 65 -4.19 -2.06 16.96
N ALA A 66 -5.36 -2.24 17.59
CA ALA A 66 -6.51 -1.44 17.29
C ALA A 66 -5.96 -0.03 17.42
N VAL A 67 -5.74 0.61 16.26
CA VAL A 67 -5.24 1.96 16.19
C VAL A 67 -6.23 2.67 17.07
N GLN A 68 -5.79 3.12 18.25
CA GLN A 68 -6.70 3.78 19.18
C GLN A 68 -7.32 4.88 18.34
N GLU A 69 -8.61 4.70 18.05
CA GLU A 69 -9.33 5.59 17.18
C GLU A 69 -9.42 6.90 17.96
N GLU A 70 -8.42 7.77 17.78
CA GLU A 70 -8.57 9.18 18.06
C GLU A 70 -9.73 9.64 17.19
N THR A 71 -10.90 9.62 17.82
CA THR A 71 -12.16 10.03 17.24
C THR A 71 -12.11 11.53 17.18
N ILE A 72 -11.60 12.06 16.07
CA ILE A 72 -11.70 13.49 15.78
C ILE A 72 -13.18 13.81 15.69
N VAL A 73 -13.72 14.46 16.72
CA VAL A 73 -15.11 14.89 16.75
C VAL A 73 -15.20 16.19 15.96
N LEU A 74 -15.58 16.08 14.69
CA LEU A 74 -15.94 17.23 13.87
C LEU A 74 -17.43 17.51 14.06
N ASP A 75 -17.79 18.77 14.22
CA ASP A 75 -19.18 19.20 14.16
C ASP A 75 -19.76 19.02 12.75
N GLU A 76 -21.07 18.79 12.65
CA GLU A 76 -21.75 18.52 11.38
C GLU A 76 -21.52 19.58 10.30
N PRO A 77 -21.53 20.90 10.61
CA PRO A 77 -21.24 21.94 9.61
C PRO A 77 -19.85 21.80 8.99
N LEU A 78 -18.84 21.50 9.80
CA LEU A 78 -17.46 21.38 9.37
C LEU A 78 -17.22 20.06 8.63
N LYS A 79 -17.86 18.98 9.09
CA LYS A 79 -17.89 17.70 8.38
C LYS A 79 -18.50 17.84 6.98
N ALA A 80 -19.59 18.59 6.85
CA ALA A 80 -20.22 18.87 5.56
C ALA A 80 -19.30 19.69 4.63
N GLN A 81 -18.62 20.72 5.17
CA GLN A 81 -17.64 21.50 4.39
C GLN A 81 -16.46 20.66 3.94
N LEU A 82 -15.88 19.86 4.84
CA LEU A 82 -14.78 18.95 4.52
C LEU A 82 -15.19 17.97 3.41
N ARG A 83 -16.38 17.37 3.53
CA ARG A 83 -16.90 16.47 2.50
C ARG A 83 -17.09 17.17 1.16
N ALA A 84 -17.69 18.35 1.14
CA ALA A 84 -17.92 19.10 -0.09
C ALA A 84 -16.61 19.46 -0.82
N LEU A 85 -15.56 19.80 -0.08
CA LEU A 85 -14.28 20.21 -0.63
C LEU A 85 -13.38 19.04 -1.07
N PHE A 86 -13.40 17.93 -0.33
CA PHE A 86 -12.39 16.88 -0.48
C PHE A 86 -12.90 15.56 -1.04
N LEU A 87 -14.20 15.26 -1.03
CA LEU A 87 -14.73 13.93 -1.39
C LEU A 87 -14.38 13.51 -2.82
N ILE A 88 -14.62 14.38 -3.81
CA ILE A 88 -14.38 14.04 -5.22
C ILE A 88 -12.88 13.78 -5.46
N LYS A 89 -12.03 14.68 -4.97
CA LYS A 89 -10.57 14.54 -5.10
C LYS A 89 -10.07 13.29 -4.38
N TYR A 90 -10.60 13.00 -3.20
CA TYR A 90 -10.29 11.79 -2.45
C TYR A 90 -10.60 10.51 -3.24
N LEU A 91 -11.79 10.42 -3.85
CA LEU A 91 -12.18 9.25 -4.64
C LEU A 91 -11.30 9.05 -5.88
N GLN A 92 -10.95 10.13 -6.57
CA GLN A 92 -10.05 10.09 -7.73
C GLN A 92 -8.65 9.60 -7.34
N ILE A 93 -8.08 10.16 -6.27
CA ILE A 93 -6.77 9.75 -5.78
C ILE A 93 -6.79 8.31 -5.27
N LYS A 94 -7.86 7.88 -4.60
CA LYS A 94 -8.01 6.52 -4.08
C LYS A 94 -7.94 5.46 -5.20
N GLU A 95 -8.39 5.79 -6.40
CA GLU A 95 -8.36 4.87 -7.54
C GLU A 95 -6.93 4.61 -8.04
N PHE A 96 -6.10 5.65 -8.11
CA PHE A 96 -4.77 5.56 -8.76
C PHE A 96 -3.59 5.63 -7.78
N MET A 97 -3.81 6.09 -6.55
CA MET A 97 -2.83 6.23 -5.48
C MET A 97 -1.56 6.97 -5.93
N ILE A 98 -1.73 8.07 -6.68
CA ILE A 98 -0.62 8.87 -7.22
C ILE A 98 0.00 9.72 -6.11
N ASN A 99 1.29 9.49 -5.80
CA ASN A 99 2.00 10.15 -4.70
C ASN A 99 1.92 11.69 -4.73
N SER A 100 2.12 12.33 -5.89
CA SER A 100 2.07 13.79 -6.01
C SER A 100 0.67 14.34 -5.72
N GLU A 101 -0.38 13.61 -6.10
CA GLU A 101 -1.75 14.03 -5.80
C GLU A 101 -2.09 13.85 -4.32
N ILE A 102 -1.55 12.81 -3.67
CA ILE A 102 -1.65 12.61 -2.22
C ILE A 102 -0.89 13.73 -1.48
N GLU A 103 0.26 14.17 -1.99
CA GLU A 103 0.99 15.31 -1.46
C GLU A 103 0.14 16.59 -1.54
N ASP A 104 -0.35 16.92 -2.73
CA ASP A 104 -1.22 18.09 -2.95
C ASP A 104 -2.48 18.03 -2.08
N PHE A 105 -3.06 16.84 -1.92
CA PHE A 105 -4.18 16.60 -1.02
C PHE A 105 -3.80 16.89 0.43
N SER A 106 -2.67 16.39 0.91
CA SER A 106 -2.20 16.64 2.28
C SER A 106 -1.97 18.13 2.57
N VAL A 107 -1.38 18.87 1.61
CA VAL A 107 -1.17 20.31 1.73
C VAL A 107 -2.50 21.07 1.76
N ALA A 108 -3.44 20.73 0.89
CA ALA A 108 -4.76 21.34 0.85
C ALA A 108 -5.55 21.05 2.14
N LEU A 109 -5.49 19.82 2.65
CA LEU A 109 -6.14 19.41 3.88
C LEU A 109 -5.58 20.14 5.09
N ARG A 110 -4.25 20.30 5.17
CA ARG A 110 -3.59 21.06 6.24
C ARG A 110 -4.07 22.51 6.28
N LYS A 111 -4.10 23.18 5.11
CA LYS A 111 -4.58 24.58 5.02
C LYS A 111 -6.04 24.70 5.46
N PHE A 112 -6.89 23.75 5.10
CA PHE A 112 -8.28 23.72 5.56
C PHE A 112 -8.35 23.53 7.08
N ALA A 113 -7.56 22.62 7.63
CA ALA A 113 -7.52 22.34 9.07
C ALA A 113 -7.01 23.53 9.88
N GLU A 114 -5.93 24.19 9.43
CA GLU A 114 -5.37 25.40 10.04
C GLU A 114 -6.39 26.55 10.02
N LYS A 115 -7.10 26.76 8.90
CA LYS A 115 -8.11 27.81 8.78
C LYS A 115 -9.30 27.65 9.73
N ASN A 116 -9.62 26.41 10.11
CA ASN A 116 -10.74 26.07 10.98
C ASN A 116 -10.29 25.62 12.38
N ASP A 117 -9.03 25.86 12.75
CA ASP A 117 -8.44 25.52 14.06
C ASP A 117 -8.60 24.05 14.48
N ILE A 118 -8.53 23.11 13.52
CA ILE A 118 -8.69 21.67 13.74
C ILE A 118 -7.32 21.00 13.93
N VAL A 119 -6.77 21.06 15.14
CA VAL A 119 -5.42 20.56 15.47
C VAL A 119 -5.20 19.11 15.01
N ASP A 120 -6.15 18.22 15.28
CA ASP A 120 -6.00 16.79 14.95
C ASP A 120 -5.93 16.56 13.44
N LEU A 121 -6.65 17.36 12.65
CA LEU A 121 -6.62 17.27 11.19
C LEU A 121 -5.35 17.89 10.59
N VAL A 122 -4.78 18.91 11.26
CA VAL A 122 -3.43 19.43 10.95
C VAL A 122 -2.39 18.33 11.16
N ASN A 123 -2.43 17.64 12.31
CA ASN A 123 -1.51 16.54 12.62
C ASN A 123 -1.65 15.39 11.61
N TYR A 124 -2.88 15.00 11.31
CA TYR A 124 -3.18 14.00 10.29
C TYR A 124 -2.57 14.36 8.93
N ALA A 125 -2.74 15.61 8.49
CA ALA A 125 -2.22 16.07 7.21
C ALA A 125 -0.68 16.10 7.19
N ASN A 126 -0.04 16.54 8.28
CA ASN A 126 1.42 16.55 8.42
C ASN A 126 2.02 15.14 8.39
N GLU A 127 1.40 14.17 9.07
CA GLU A 127 1.83 12.78 9.00
C GLU A 127 1.68 12.21 7.59
N LEU A 128 0.57 12.51 6.91
CA LEU A 128 0.37 12.08 5.53
C LEU A 128 1.46 12.65 4.62
N SER A 129 1.76 13.96 4.71
CA SER A 129 2.88 14.59 3.98
C SER A 129 4.21 13.94 4.32
N HIS A 130 4.47 13.63 5.60
CA HIS A 130 5.70 12.97 6.03
C HIS A 130 5.86 11.59 5.37
N TYR A 131 4.81 10.78 5.31
CA TYR A 131 4.87 9.47 4.66
C TYR A 131 5.07 9.55 3.15
N VAL A 132 4.51 10.57 2.49
CA VAL A 132 4.78 10.84 1.08
C VAL A 132 6.26 11.20 0.88
N ASN A 133 6.78 12.16 1.65
CA ASN A 133 8.15 12.66 1.54
C ASN A 133 9.24 11.64 1.91
N THR A 134 8.91 10.71 2.81
CA THR A 134 9.82 9.62 3.23
C THR A 134 9.55 8.30 2.50
N PHE A 135 8.69 8.32 1.47
CA PHE A 135 8.33 7.16 0.64
C PHE A 135 7.89 5.93 1.46
N LYS A 136 7.19 6.14 2.58
CA LYS A 136 6.61 5.07 3.41
C LYS A 136 5.26 4.62 2.82
N ILE A 137 5.30 3.95 1.67
CA ILE A 137 4.13 3.64 0.83
C ILE A 137 3.00 2.91 1.58
N ASP A 138 3.32 1.93 2.42
CA ASP A 138 2.30 1.21 3.20
C ASP A 138 1.61 2.15 4.20
N LYS A 139 2.38 2.95 4.94
CA LYS A 139 1.83 3.92 5.91
C LYS A 139 1.05 5.04 5.22
N MET A 140 1.57 5.55 4.10
CA MET A 140 0.90 6.54 3.26
C MET A 140 -0.46 6.02 2.80
N SER A 141 -0.50 4.80 2.23
CA SER A 141 -1.75 4.19 1.74
C SER A 141 -2.75 3.99 2.87
N SER A 142 -2.33 3.36 3.97
CA SER A 142 -3.21 3.13 5.13
C SER A 142 -3.73 4.44 5.73
N LYS A 143 -2.86 5.45 5.88
CA LYS A 143 -3.26 6.76 6.41
C LYS A 143 -4.24 7.43 5.44
N PHE A 144 -3.93 7.52 4.15
CA PHE A 144 -4.79 8.15 3.14
C PHE A 144 -6.19 7.51 3.11
N LEU A 145 -6.28 6.18 3.07
CA LEU A 145 -7.56 5.47 3.09
C LEU A 145 -8.36 5.69 4.38
N ALA A 146 -7.69 5.90 5.52
CA ALA A 146 -8.35 6.24 6.78
C ALA A 146 -9.04 7.62 6.74
N PHE A 147 -8.80 8.45 5.72
CA PHE A 147 -9.51 9.72 5.54
C PHE A 147 -11.02 9.55 5.43
N GLU A 148 -11.49 8.39 4.95
CA GLU A 148 -12.92 8.07 4.82
C GLU A 148 -13.71 8.31 6.10
N ARG A 149 -13.11 8.10 7.27
CA ARG A 149 -13.76 8.32 8.57
C ARG A 149 -14.25 9.75 8.78
N PHE A 150 -13.62 10.73 8.13
CA PHE A 150 -14.00 12.14 8.26
C PHE A 150 -15.11 12.55 7.29
N ILE A 151 -15.26 11.85 6.17
CA ILE A 151 -16.16 12.25 5.07
C ILE A 151 -17.34 11.32 4.89
N CYS A 152 -17.27 10.06 5.31
CA CYS A 152 -18.39 9.13 5.27
C CYS A 152 -19.38 9.39 6.41
N LYS A 153 -20.68 9.19 6.12
CA LYS A 153 -21.70 9.14 7.16
C LYS A 153 -21.61 7.77 7.81
N THR A 154 -21.52 7.76 9.14
CA THR A 154 -21.85 6.58 9.94
C THR A 154 -23.32 6.21 9.72
#